data_AF-A0A316D6T3-F1
#
_entry.id   AF-A0A316D6T3-F1
#
_cell.length_a   1.000
_cell.length_b   1.000
_cell.length_c   1.000
_cell.angle_alpha   90.00
_cell.angle_beta   90.00
_cell.angle_gamma   90.00
#
_symmetry.space_group_name_H-M   'P 1'
#
loop_
_entity.id
_entity.type
_entity.pdbx_description
1 polymer ?
#
loop_
_entity_poly.entity_id
_entity_poly.type
_entity_poly.pdbx_seq_one_letter_code
_entity_poly.pdbx_strand_id
1 'polypeptide(L)'
;MAYQRSMPSKSNTDRSQPQTPSHAAPLAPHMILQLQKSLGNRAALQMLKAAHHQNGPVVQRGKVYNNGKGKPRKHLPKKVKRDRKGGRIDKTNGFKTRMTYKAPDSDYAYLQNLQQTIGSNTIDWQLRVTEIEAHIEHVRATLDPNAEDDHPDLEYLKNTFNAMKVTALTLDMDTKGIQEKYETELHSKKTRRTRSKTQAGRNPMMSLFNSIRENINRLGKIKLELEAIYPLGEKGFSAKGRAHAIEASDEDEDGYTQDTRWLQDIQIGGAPLTSKHTVYKEHLKVNDGTSDPTLPKTIKNVKYDNLDSRSNALTKLEGKIKDLKVPQVHNWSVTPPAADRGDGQASNMGGANSTAYAMLAGVDTASTKWEWLHVKAASLGGQTDGTNLVVGSRDVNTQMMPIESNLRLLAHIVQTNPSLYKHLHVEFGITNQNAIAKHKVDEIVLKWELVKKPAADVEVTSGSAKFKPLDATSSISKFEIEKIQESLKEERAKMGPRR
;
A
#
# COMPACT_ATOMS: atom_id res chain seq x y z
N MET A 1 51.84 -50.36 13.31
CA MET A 1 51.97 -50.67 11.87
C MET A 1 51.61 -49.40 11.11
N ALA A 2 52.57 -48.86 10.39
CA ALA A 2 52.48 -47.67 9.57
C ALA A 2 51.98 -48.01 8.15
N TYR A 3 51.91 -46.98 7.29
CA TYR A 3 51.68 -46.94 5.83
C TYR A 3 50.24 -46.57 5.42
N GLN A 4 49.97 -45.63 4.50
CA GLN A 4 50.81 -44.68 3.76
C GLN A 4 49.92 -43.62 3.09
N ARG A 5 50.45 -42.41 2.91
CA ARG A 5 49.91 -41.32 2.09
C ARG A 5 50.09 -41.62 0.59
N SER A 6 49.17 -41.14 -0.26
CA SER A 6 49.49 -40.78 -1.64
C SER A 6 48.56 -39.67 -2.19
N MET A 7 49.12 -38.47 -2.29
CA MET A 7 48.96 -37.50 -3.40
C MET A 7 50.32 -37.53 -4.14
N PRO A 8 50.48 -37.22 -5.45
CA PRO A 8 49.93 -36.02 -6.10
C PRO A 8 49.66 -36.09 -7.63
N SER A 9 49.06 -35.05 -8.22
CA SER A 9 49.62 -34.42 -9.43
C SER A 9 48.96 -33.07 -9.75
N LYS A 10 49.81 -32.07 -10.02
CA LYS A 10 49.48 -30.74 -10.58
C LYS A 10 49.51 -30.80 -12.11
N SER A 11 48.63 -30.04 -12.77
CA SER A 11 48.89 -29.35 -14.06
C SER A 11 47.86 -28.23 -14.20
N ASN A 12 48.24 -26.98 -13.96
CA ASN A 12 48.72 -25.96 -14.92
C ASN A 12 47.64 -25.36 -15.83
N THR A 13 47.34 -24.09 -15.51
CA THR A 13 47.16 -22.94 -16.42
C THR A 13 46.27 -23.11 -17.65
N ASP A 14 45.09 -22.47 -17.60
CA ASP A 14 44.67 -21.67 -18.74
C ASP A 14 43.94 -20.39 -18.32
N ARG A 15 44.43 -19.26 -18.84
CA ARG A 15 43.89 -17.91 -18.66
C ARG A 15 42.95 -17.64 -19.84
N SER A 16 41.64 -17.69 -19.63
CA SER A 16 40.68 -17.09 -20.55
C SER A 16 40.15 -15.79 -19.96
N GLN A 17 40.50 -14.67 -20.61
CA GLN A 17 39.92 -13.36 -20.34
C GLN A 17 38.42 -13.35 -20.64
N PRO A 18 37.59 -12.64 -19.86
CA PRO A 18 36.20 -12.40 -20.23
C PRO A 18 36.15 -11.36 -21.36
N GLN A 19 35.58 -11.79 -22.49
CA GLN A 19 35.21 -10.93 -23.61
C GLN A 19 34.09 -9.96 -23.17
N THR A 20 34.27 -8.69 -23.50
CA THR A 20 33.28 -7.63 -23.38
C THR A 20 32.17 -7.80 -24.43
N PRO A 21 30.88 -7.78 -24.08
CA PRO A 21 29.82 -7.57 -25.07
C PRO A 21 29.69 -6.06 -25.34
N SER A 22 30.06 -5.70 -26.56
CA SER A 22 29.78 -4.42 -27.19
C SER A 22 28.34 -4.38 -27.75
N HIS A 23 27.77 -3.17 -27.75
CA HIS A 23 26.58 -2.70 -28.48
C HIS A 23 25.18 -3.08 -27.94
N ALA A 24 24.63 -2.13 -27.16
CA ALA A 24 23.19 -1.94 -27.05
C ALA A 24 22.61 -1.44 -28.38
N ALA A 25 21.56 -2.10 -28.86
CA ALA A 25 20.76 -1.67 -30.01
C ALA A 25 19.93 -0.41 -29.68
N PRO A 26 19.66 0.48 -30.67
CA PRO A 26 18.83 1.65 -30.45
C PRO A 26 17.36 1.28 -30.23
N LEU A 27 16.73 1.94 -29.26
CA LEU A 27 15.30 1.82 -28.97
C LEU A 27 14.45 2.18 -30.19
N ALA A 28 13.44 1.36 -30.46
CA ALA A 28 12.49 1.57 -31.55
C ALA A 28 11.70 2.89 -31.38
N PRO A 29 11.43 3.63 -32.48
CA PRO A 29 10.75 4.94 -32.47
C PRO A 29 9.36 4.97 -31.79
N HIS A 30 8.73 3.82 -31.55
CA HIS A 30 7.40 3.74 -30.94
C HIS A 30 7.39 4.02 -29.42
N MET A 31 8.53 3.91 -28.71
CA MET A 31 8.62 4.23 -27.28
C MET A 31 8.79 5.73 -26.98
N ILE A 32 9.31 6.53 -27.92
CA ILE A 32 9.47 7.99 -27.76
C ILE A 32 8.10 8.70 -27.79
N LEU A 33 7.13 8.14 -28.52
CA LEU A 33 5.75 8.66 -28.60
C LEU A 33 4.90 8.35 -27.36
N GLN A 34 5.27 7.36 -26.54
CA GLN A 34 4.62 7.11 -25.24
C GLN A 34 5.22 7.96 -24.11
N LEU A 35 6.53 8.24 -24.15
CA LEU A 35 7.20 9.14 -23.20
C LEU A 35 6.83 10.62 -23.39
N GLN A 36 6.56 11.08 -24.62
CA GLN A 36 6.04 12.44 -24.86
C GLN A 36 4.61 12.64 -24.36
N LYS A 37 3.78 11.58 -24.29
CA LYS A 37 2.41 11.65 -23.74
C LYS A 37 2.37 11.69 -22.21
N SER A 38 3.36 11.13 -21.51
CA SER A 38 3.43 11.20 -20.04
C SER A 38 3.97 12.53 -19.51
N LEU A 39 4.79 13.24 -20.30
CA LEU A 39 5.34 14.56 -19.94
C LEU A 39 4.30 15.70 -20.01
N GLY A 40 3.27 15.59 -20.84
CA GLY A 40 2.19 16.60 -20.93
C GLY A 40 1.42 16.79 -19.62
N ASN A 41 1.26 15.73 -18.82
CA ASN A 41 0.54 15.79 -17.54
C ASN A 41 1.40 16.32 -16.38
N ARG A 42 2.73 16.13 -16.42
CA ARG A 42 3.64 16.73 -15.42
C ARG A 42 3.77 18.24 -15.58
N ALA A 43 3.75 18.75 -16.80
CA ALA A 43 3.74 20.18 -17.08
C ALA A 43 2.44 20.85 -16.61
N ALA A 44 1.29 20.23 -16.85
CA ALA A 44 0.00 20.73 -16.36
C ALA A 44 -0.09 20.74 -14.82
N LEU A 45 0.46 19.71 -14.15
CA LEU A 45 0.51 19.62 -12.69
C LEU A 45 1.47 20.65 -12.06
N GLN A 46 2.58 20.99 -12.74
CA GLN A 46 3.50 22.05 -12.31
C GLN A 46 2.90 23.45 -12.51
N MET A 47 2.16 23.69 -13.60
CA MET A 47 1.48 24.98 -13.82
C MET A 47 0.35 25.23 -12.81
N LEU A 48 -0.37 24.18 -12.38
CA LEU A 48 -1.39 24.26 -11.32
C LEU A 48 -0.78 24.55 -9.93
N LYS A 49 0.41 24.01 -9.63
CA LYS A 49 1.14 24.31 -8.39
C LYS A 49 1.73 25.73 -8.37
N ALA A 50 2.16 26.25 -9.53
CA ALA A 50 2.66 27.61 -9.64
C ALA A 50 1.56 28.68 -9.49
N ALA A 51 0.32 28.37 -9.89
CA ALA A 51 -0.81 29.31 -9.79
C ALA A 51 -1.32 29.52 -8.34
N HIS A 52 -0.99 28.62 -7.40
CA HIS A 52 -1.48 28.68 -6.01
C HIS A 52 -0.54 29.42 -5.03
N HIS A 53 0.64 29.86 -5.47
CA HIS A 53 1.60 30.60 -4.63
C HIS A 53 1.99 31.95 -5.23
N GLN A 54 1.03 32.88 -5.37
CA GLN A 54 1.35 34.31 -5.49
C GLN A 54 0.28 35.16 -4.80
N ASN A 55 0.49 35.45 -3.51
CA ASN A 55 -0.07 36.63 -2.84
C ASN A 55 0.94 37.10 -1.78
N GLY A 56 1.76 38.08 -2.17
CA GLY A 56 2.73 38.77 -1.31
C GLY A 56 3.45 39.85 -2.14
N PRO A 57 3.56 41.10 -1.67
CA PRO A 57 3.92 42.23 -2.52
C PRO A 57 5.43 42.36 -2.67
N VAL A 58 5.91 42.57 -3.90
CA VAL A 58 7.27 43.06 -4.14
C VAL A 58 7.23 44.29 -5.06
N VAL A 59 7.94 45.30 -4.57
CA VAL A 59 8.09 46.68 -5.03
C VAL A 59 8.64 46.77 -6.46
N GLN A 60 8.04 47.65 -7.27
CA GLN A 60 8.51 48.05 -8.60
C GLN A 60 9.80 48.86 -8.54
N ARG A 61 10.78 48.55 -9.40
CA ARG A 61 11.57 49.55 -10.15
C ARG A 61 12.07 48.98 -11.48
N GLY A 62 11.81 49.71 -12.56
CA GLY A 62 12.85 49.96 -13.56
C GLY A 62 12.67 49.40 -14.97
N LYS A 63 12.39 50.36 -15.87
CA LYS A 63 12.89 50.55 -17.24
C LYS A 63 12.12 49.98 -18.45
N VAL A 64 11.83 50.98 -19.28
CA VAL A 64 11.25 51.05 -20.62
C VAL A 64 12.18 50.45 -21.68
N TYR A 65 11.63 49.75 -22.67
CA TYR A 65 12.03 49.92 -24.08
C TYR A 65 10.82 49.78 -25.01
N ASN A 66 10.83 50.69 -25.98
CA ASN A 66 9.83 50.94 -27.02
C ASN A 66 10.11 50.05 -28.24
N ASN A 67 9.05 49.65 -28.95
CA ASN A 67 8.86 49.66 -30.42
C ASN A 67 8.12 48.43 -30.94
N GLY A 68 7.15 48.66 -31.82
CA GLY A 68 6.67 47.62 -32.73
C GLY A 68 5.24 47.81 -33.20
N LYS A 69 5.06 48.58 -34.27
CA LYS A 69 3.80 48.87 -34.98
C LYS A 69 3.20 47.60 -35.62
N GLY A 70 1.87 47.54 -35.70
CA GLY A 70 1.17 46.61 -36.60
C GLY A 70 -0.33 46.45 -36.31
N LYS A 71 -1.17 47.20 -37.02
CA LYS A 71 -2.64 47.03 -37.17
C LYS A 71 -2.90 46.63 -38.64
N PRO A 72 -4.15 46.34 -39.09
CA PRO A 72 -5.23 45.51 -38.54
C PRO A 72 -5.93 44.63 -39.63
N ARG A 73 -7.10 44.04 -39.28
CA ARG A 73 -8.26 43.57 -40.13
C ARG A 73 -8.39 42.04 -40.31
N LYS A 74 -9.42 41.43 -39.70
CA LYS A 74 -10.84 41.23 -40.12
C LYS A 74 -11.01 40.04 -41.08
N HIS A 75 -11.70 38.98 -40.64
CA HIS A 75 -12.87 38.38 -41.30
C HIS A 75 -13.44 37.18 -40.48
N LEU A 76 -14.72 37.29 -40.11
CA LEU A 76 -15.66 36.19 -39.81
C LEU A 76 -16.46 35.90 -41.11
N PRO A 77 -17.40 34.92 -41.17
CA PRO A 77 -17.34 33.50 -40.79
C PRO A 77 -17.89 32.61 -41.94
N LYS A 78 -17.80 31.26 -41.85
CA LYS A 78 -18.70 30.37 -42.61
C LYS A 78 -19.20 29.19 -41.78
N LYS A 79 -20.53 29.10 -41.73
CA LYS A 79 -21.36 27.97 -41.26
C LYS A 79 -21.17 26.76 -42.18
N VAL A 80 -21.14 25.54 -41.63
CA VAL A 80 -21.61 24.33 -42.34
C VAL A 80 -22.36 23.42 -41.36
N LYS A 81 -23.35 22.74 -41.95
CA LYS A 81 -24.54 22.10 -41.41
C LYS A 81 -24.31 20.77 -40.68
N ARG A 82 -25.33 20.42 -39.89
CA ARG A 82 -25.68 19.08 -39.38
C ARG A 82 -25.75 18.05 -40.50
N ASP A 83 -25.36 16.81 -40.18
CA ASP A 83 -26.02 15.61 -40.72
C ASP A 83 -26.15 14.52 -39.64
N ARG A 84 -27.32 13.87 -39.68
CA ARG A 84 -27.75 12.72 -38.88
C ARG A 84 -27.45 11.43 -39.65
N LYS A 85 -27.04 10.37 -38.94
CA LYS A 85 -27.23 8.91 -39.16
C LYS A 85 -26.07 8.21 -38.45
N GLY A 86 -26.18 7.08 -37.78
CA GLY A 86 -27.25 6.14 -37.51
C GLY A 86 -26.65 5.10 -36.54
N GLY A 87 -27.47 4.55 -35.65
CA GLY A 87 -27.04 3.61 -34.63
C GLY A 87 -26.67 2.24 -35.20
N ARG A 88 -25.60 1.65 -34.65
CA ARG A 88 -25.36 0.22 -34.64
C ARG A 88 -24.64 -0.09 -33.32
N ILE A 89 -25.34 -0.72 -32.38
CA ILE A 89 -24.76 -1.19 -31.11
C ILE A 89 -24.38 -2.65 -31.34
N ASP A 90 -23.08 -2.90 -31.36
CA ASP A 90 -22.50 -4.23 -31.39
C ASP A 90 -22.32 -4.72 -29.94
N LYS A 91 -22.72 -5.96 -29.67
CA LYS A 91 -22.68 -6.58 -28.34
C LYS A 91 -21.52 -7.56 -28.27
N THR A 92 -20.31 -7.10 -27.91
CA THR A 92 -19.22 -7.97 -27.41
C THR A 92 -18.10 -7.14 -26.76
N ASN A 93 -17.56 -7.66 -25.65
CA ASN A 93 -16.40 -7.21 -24.86
C ASN A 93 -16.63 -6.11 -23.80
N GLY A 94 -17.01 -6.55 -22.59
CA GLY A 94 -16.95 -5.77 -21.36
C GLY A 94 -15.50 -5.53 -20.91
N PHE A 95 -15.27 -4.39 -20.27
CA PHE A 95 -13.99 -3.85 -19.77
C PHE A 95 -13.04 -3.24 -20.81
N LYS A 96 -13.48 -2.14 -21.45
CA LYS A 96 -12.59 -1.08 -21.95
C LYS A 96 -13.37 0.22 -22.24
N THR A 97 -13.98 0.81 -21.22
CA THR A 97 -14.44 2.20 -21.28
C THR A 97 -13.86 2.98 -20.11
N ARG A 98 -12.74 3.66 -20.37
CA ARG A 98 -12.24 4.74 -19.51
C ARG A 98 -13.24 5.87 -19.64
N MET A 99 -14.06 6.10 -18.61
CA MET A 99 -14.98 7.25 -18.60
C MET A 99 -14.13 8.52 -18.50
N THR A 100 -14.03 9.27 -19.59
CA THR A 100 -13.44 10.61 -19.58
C THR A 100 -14.48 11.60 -19.09
N TYR A 101 -14.43 11.92 -17.80
CA TYR A 101 -15.23 13.01 -17.24
C TYR A 101 -14.50 14.34 -17.49
N LYS A 102 -14.99 15.14 -18.43
CA LYS A 102 -14.60 16.55 -18.56
C LYS A 102 -15.85 17.41 -18.47
N ALA A 103 -15.95 18.18 -17.40
CA ALA A 103 -16.88 19.30 -17.35
C ALA A 103 -16.41 20.39 -18.34
N PRO A 104 -17.28 20.97 -19.19
CA PRO A 104 -16.94 22.11 -20.03
C PRO A 104 -16.45 23.32 -19.20
N ASP A 105 -15.57 24.15 -19.76
CA ASP A 105 -14.95 25.31 -19.08
C ASP A 105 -15.97 26.32 -18.52
N SER A 106 -17.19 26.37 -19.08
CA SER A 106 -18.30 27.19 -18.59
C SER A 106 -18.88 26.70 -17.26
N ASP A 107 -18.82 25.39 -16.99
CA ASP A 107 -19.28 24.80 -15.74
C ASP A 107 -18.28 25.09 -14.60
N TYR A 108 -17.00 25.32 -14.92
CA TYR A 108 -15.95 25.58 -13.94
C TYR A 108 -16.08 26.95 -13.24
N ALA A 109 -16.32 28.02 -14.01
CA ALA A 109 -16.52 29.37 -13.45
C ALA A 109 -17.82 29.46 -12.62
N TYR A 110 -18.82 28.67 -13.01
CA TYR A 110 -20.10 28.54 -12.32
C TYR A 110 -19.96 27.74 -11.01
N LEU A 111 -19.28 26.60 -11.06
CA LEU A 111 -18.95 25.81 -9.87
C LEU A 111 -18.05 26.59 -8.90
N GLN A 112 -17.16 27.48 -9.36
CA GLN A 112 -16.37 28.37 -8.50
C GLN A 112 -17.22 29.39 -7.70
N ASN A 113 -18.29 29.94 -8.31
CA ASN A 113 -19.22 30.81 -7.59
C ASN A 113 -20.08 30.03 -6.58
N LEU A 114 -20.51 28.82 -6.95
CA LEU A 114 -21.14 27.88 -6.02
C LEU A 114 -20.16 27.49 -4.89
N GLN A 115 -18.88 27.28 -5.21
CA GLN A 115 -17.80 26.93 -4.30
C GLN A 115 -17.51 28.04 -3.27
N GLN A 116 -17.64 29.31 -3.67
CA GLN A 116 -17.61 30.45 -2.74
C GLN A 116 -18.84 30.50 -1.82
N THR A 117 -19.99 30.01 -2.28
CA THR A 117 -21.27 30.07 -1.56
C THR A 117 -21.50 28.86 -0.64
N ILE A 118 -20.93 27.69 -0.97
CA ILE A 118 -21.20 26.38 -0.34
C ILE A 118 -19.95 25.80 0.34
N GLY A 119 -18.78 26.41 0.14
CA GLY A 119 -17.48 25.90 0.58
C GLY A 119 -16.79 25.05 -0.49
N SER A 120 -15.48 24.90 -0.38
CA SER A 120 -14.53 24.43 -1.39
C SER A 120 -14.74 23.02 -2.00
N ASN A 121 -15.72 22.24 -1.55
CA ASN A 121 -15.73 20.78 -1.67
C ASN A 121 -16.46 20.21 -2.90
N THR A 122 -17.27 20.99 -3.63
CA THR A 122 -18.10 20.47 -4.75
C THR A 122 -17.33 20.16 -6.04
N ILE A 123 -16.12 20.69 -6.23
CA ILE A 123 -15.23 20.36 -7.36
C ILE A 123 -14.27 19.21 -6.99
N ASP A 124 -14.09 18.92 -5.70
CA ASP A 124 -13.09 17.98 -5.20
C ASP A 124 -13.51 16.51 -5.34
N TRP A 125 -14.80 16.22 -5.56
CA TRP A 125 -15.28 14.83 -5.59
C TRP A 125 -14.79 14.04 -6.80
N GLN A 126 -14.63 14.67 -7.97
CA GLN A 126 -14.07 14.02 -9.17
C GLN A 126 -12.60 13.65 -8.97
N LEU A 127 -11.83 14.53 -8.30
CA LEU A 127 -10.46 14.24 -7.90
C LEU A 127 -10.42 13.05 -6.95
N ARG A 128 -11.29 13.01 -5.94
CA ARG A 128 -11.40 11.87 -5.01
C ARG A 128 -11.75 10.57 -5.70
N VAL A 129 -12.69 10.57 -6.65
CA VAL A 129 -12.99 9.38 -7.47
C VAL A 129 -11.73 8.93 -8.21
N THR A 130 -11.02 9.86 -8.86
CA THR A 130 -9.78 9.56 -9.58
C THR A 130 -8.70 8.98 -8.66
N GLU A 131 -8.55 9.51 -7.44
CA GLU A 131 -7.62 9.00 -6.43
C GLU A 131 -8.01 7.59 -5.96
N ILE A 132 -9.30 7.34 -5.72
CA ILE A 132 -9.81 6.02 -5.35
C ILE A 132 -9.58 5.01 -6.50
N GLU A 133 -9.89 5.39 -7.75
CA GLU A 133 -9.63 4.55 -8.92
C GLU A 133 -8.15 4.21 -9.06
N ALA A 134 -7.27 5.21 -8.93
CA ALA A 134 -5.83 5.01 -8.99
C ALA A 134 -5.34 4.09 -7.86
N HIS A 135 -5.90 4.23 -6.66
CA HIS A 135 -5.60 3.37 -5.53
C HIS A 135 -6.04 1.93 -5.82
N ILE A 136 -7.29 1.71 -6.26
CA ILE A 136 -7.81 0.36 -6.58
C ILE A 136 -6.98 -0.31 -7.68
N GLU A 137 -6.65 0.41 -8.76
CA GLU A 137 -5.84 -0.15 -9.85
C GLU A 137 -4.42 -0.50 -9.41
N HIS A 138 -3.82 0.31 -8.53
CA HIS A 138 -2.52 -0.02 -7.96
C HIS A 138 -2.61 -1.24 -7.03
N VAL A 139 -3.61 -1.32 -6.15
CA VAL A 139 -3.83 -2.51 -5.31
C VAL A 139 -3.99 -3.75 -6.19
N ARG A 140 -4.82 -3.69 -7.24
CA ARG A 140 -4.98 -4.79 -8.21
C ARG A 140 -3.67 -5.19 -8.87
N ALA A 141 -2.87 -4.24 -9.32
CA ALA A 141 -1.56 -4.55 -9.92
C ALA A 141 -0.59 -5.23 -8.94
N THR A 142 -0.76 -4.99 -7.63
CA THR A 142 0.06 -5.61 -6.57
C THR A 142 -0.48 -6.95 -6.05
N LEU A 143 -1.80 -7.15 -6.13
CA LEU A 143 -2.47 -8.41 -5.85
C LEU A 143 -2.34 -9.26 -7.11
N ASP A 144 -1.22 -9.99 -7.23
CA ASP A 144 -0.89 -10.99 -8.25
C ASP A 144 -1.59 -10.82 -9.62
N PRO A 145 -0.87 -10.44 -10.70
CA PRO A 145 -1.49 -10.19 -12.01
C PRO A 145 -2.23 -11.41 -12.61
N ASN A 146 -2.01 -12.61 -12.06
CA ASN A 146 -2.69 -13.84 -12.46
C ASN A 146 -3.83 -14.26 -11.50
N ALA A 147 -4.11 -13.49 -10.45
CA ALA A 147 -5.22 -13.81 -9.54
C ALA A 147 -6.53 -13.87 -10.34
N GLU A 148 -7.18 -15.03 -10.29
CA GLU A 148 -8.50 -15.23 -10.87
C GLU A 148 -9.51 -14.25 -10.23
N ASP A 149 -10.58 -13.94 -10.96
CA ASP A 149 -11.62 -12.95 -10.57
C ASP A 149 -12.28 -13.26 -9.20
N ASP A 150 -12.09 -14.46 -8.65
CA ASP A 150 -12.67 -14.97 -7.41
C ASP A 150 -11.80 -14.72 -6.15
N HIS A 151 -10.75 -13.92 -6.26
CA HIS A 151 -9.98 -13.49 -5.09
C HIS A 151 -10.82 -12.55 -4.20
N PRO A 152 -10.94 -12.77 -2.88
CA PRO A 152 -11.88 -12.05 -2.02
C PRO A 152 -11.48 -10.58 -1.80
N ASP A 153 -10.18 -10.28 -1.90
CA ASP A 153 -9.71 -8.89 -1.93
C ASP A 153 -10.07 -8.24 -3.26
N LEU A 154 -10.06 -8.98 -4.38
CA LEU A 154 -10.55 -8.47 -5.66
C LEU A 154 -12.07 -8.30 -5.62
N GLU A 155 -12.81 -9.20 -5.00
CA GLU A 155 -14.25 -9.09 -4.78
C GLU A 155 -14.59 -7.89 -3.89
N TYR A 156 -13.88 -7.71 -2.77
CA TYR A 156 -14.02 -6.52 -1.93
C TYR A 156 -13.69 -5.26 -2.72
N LEU A 157 -12.54 -5.19 -3.41
CA LEU A 157 -12.18 -4.05 -4.27
C LEU A 157 -13.21 -3.79 -5.35
N LYS A 158 -13.80 -4.83 -5.95
CA LYS A 158 -14.87 -4.74 -6.96
C LYS A 158 -16.15 -4.18 -6.34
N ASN A 159 -16.54 -4.64 -5.16
CA ASN A 159 -17.69 -4.13 -4.42
C ASN A 159 -17.48 -2.68 -4.00
N THR A 160 -16.29 -2.33 -3.51
CA THR A 160 -15.91 -0.96 -3.16
C THR A 160 -15.88 -0.05 -4.41
N PHE A 161 -15.33 -0.53 -5.52
CA PHE A 161 -15.32 0.17 -6.80
C PHE A 161 -16.75 0.43 -7.32
N ASN A 162 -17.63 -0.56 -7.23
CA ASN A 162 -19.03 -0.43 -7.61
C ASN A 162 -19.76 0.58 -6.70
N ALA A 163 -19.54 0.52 -5.39
CA ALA A 163 -20.10 1.49 -4.45
C ALA A 163 -19.61 2.92 -4.74
N MET A 164 -18.33 3.09 -5.07
CA MET A 164 -17.76 4.37 -5.52
C MET A 164 -18.43 4.84 -6.82
N LYS A 165 -18.60 3.98 -7.82
CA LYS A 165 -19.27 4.32 -9.09
C LYS A 165 -20.71 4.78 -8.89
N VAL A 166 -21.48 4.05 -8.08
CA VAL A 166 -22.86 4.45 -7.75
C VAL A 166 -22.88 5.83 -7.09
N THR A 167 -21.99 6.06 -6.12
CA THR A 167 -21.88 7.35 -5.43
C THR A 167 -21.49 8.48 -6.39
N ALA A 168 -20.55 8.23 -7.31
CA ALA A 168 -20.13 9.18 -8.33
C ALA A 168 -21.25 9.52 -9.33
N LEU A 169 -22.06 8.53 -9.74
CA LEU A 169 -23.21 8.74 -10.61
C LEU A 169 -24.29 9.59 -9.92
N THR A 170 -24.57 9.33 -8.63
CA THR A 170 -25.51 10.16 -7.86
C THR A 170 -25.02 11.61 -7.76
N LEU A 171 -23.73 11.82 -7.48
CA LEU A 171 -23.13 13.16 -7.45
C LEU A 171 -23.25 13.89 -8.78
N ASP A 172 -23.03 13.20 -9.91
CA ASP A 172 -23.19 13.77 -11.25
C ASP A 172 -24.65 14.17 -11.53
N MET A 173 -25.60 13.29 -11.20
CA MET A 173 -27.03 13.58 -11.34
C MET A 173 -27.48 14.77 -10.48
N ASP A 174 -27.07 14.82 -9.21
CA ASP A 174 -27.44 15.91 -8.31
C ASP A 174 -26.83 17.25 -8.75
N THR A 175 -25.57 17.23 -9.23
CA THR A 175 -24.89 18.42 -9.74
C THR A 175 -25.60 18.97 -10.98
N LYS A 176 -26.00 18.09 -11.92
CA LYS A 176 -26.81 18.46 -13.08
C LYS A 176 -28.18 19.00 -12.68
N GLY A 177 -28.84 18.39 -11.68
CA GLY A 177 -30.12 18.85 -11.17
C GLY A 177 -30.06 20.25 -10.55
N ILE A 178 -28.93 20.62 -9.90
CA ILE A 178 -28.70 21.99 -9.42
C ILE A 178 -28.53 22.95 -10.59
N GLN A 179 -27.74 22.57 -11.60
CA GLN A 179 -27.50 23.38 -12.79
C GLN A 179 -28.81 23.67 -13.53
N GLU A 180 -29.63 22.65 -13.80
CA GLU A 180 -30.93 22.79 -14.48
C GLU A 180 -31.91 23.68 -13.69
N LYS A 181 -32.01 23.48 -12.37
CA LYS A 181 -32.87 24.33 -11.50
C LYS A 181 -32.40 25.77 -11.50
N TYR A 182 -31.10 26.01 -11.42
CA TYR A 182 -30.54 27.35 -11.44
C TYR A 182 -30.77 28.04 -12.78
N GLU A 183 -30.53 27.35 -13.91
CA GLU A 183 -30.82 27.87 -15.24
C GLU A 183 -32.31 28.23 -15.37
N THR A 184 -33.20 27.37 -14.87
CA THR A 184 -34.65 27.63 -14.84
C THR A 184 -34.99 28.87 -13.99
N GLU A 185 -34.39 29.03 -12.81
CA GLU A 185 -34.56 30.21 -11.97
C GLU A 185 -34.03 31.48 -12.62
N LEU A 186 -32.86 31.42 -13.28
CA LEU A 186 -32.25 32.55 -13.97
C LEU A 186 -33.12 33.02 -15.15
N HIS A 187 -33.69 32.07 -15.90
CA HIS A 187 -34.62 32.37 -17.00
C HIS A 187 -35.96 32.91 -16.50
N SER A 188 -36.49 32.38 -15.38
CA SER A 188 -37.77 32.85 -14.80
C SER A 188 -37.67 34.23 -14.14
N LYS A 189 -36.52 34.59 -13.54
CA LYS A 189 -36.27 35.94 -13.00
C LYS A 189 -36.23 37.02 -14.07
N LYS A 190 -35.91 36.68 -15.33
CA LYS A 190 -36.01 37.62 -16.47
C LYS A 190 -37.45 37.86 -16.91
N THR A 191 -38.39 36.98 -16.56
CA THR A 191 -39.80 37.03 -17.02
C THR A 191 -40.80 37.46 -15.94
N ARG A 192 -40.47 37.41 -14.65
CA ARG A 192 -41.38 37.79 -13.55
C ARG A 192 -40.86 38.96 -12.73
N ARG A 193 -41.28 40.17 -13.12
CA ARG A 193 -41.18 41.39 -12.32
C ARG A 193 -42.55 41.78 -11.74
N THR A 194 -43.32 40.84 -11.19
CA THR A 194 -44.53 41.15 -10.41
C THR A 194 -45.08 39.91 -9.69
N ARG A 195 -45.36 40.09 -8.39
CA ARG A 195 -46.19 39.25 -7.50
C ARG A 195 -45.80 37.76 -7.35
N SER A 196 -45.22 37.43 -6.20
CA SER A 196 -46.01 37.01 -5.03
C SER A 196 -45.07 36.66 -3.89
N LYS A 197 -45.36 37.21 -2.70
CA LYS A 197 -44.97 36.62 -1.43
C LYS A 197 -45.84 35.38 -1.24
N THR A 198 -45.37 34.46 -0.41
CA THR A 198 -46.07 33.27 0.11
C THR A 198 -45.89 31.98 -0.71
N GLN A 199 -44.78 31.28 -0.47
CA GLN A 199 -44.85 29.89 0.01
C GLN A 199 -43.47 29.46 0.55
N ALA A 200 -43.39 29.23 1.85
CA ALA A 200 -42.23 28.61 2.51
C ALA A 200 -42.21 27.09 2.27
N GLY A 201 -42.32 26.67 1.00
CA GLY A 201 -42.16 25.28 0.60
C GLY A 201 -40.68 24.90 0.70
N ARG A 202 -40.39 23.74 1.28
CA ARG A 202 -39.04 23.15 1.39
C ARG A 202 -38.24 23.44 0.11
N ASN A 203 -37.17 24.22 0.24
CA ASN A 203 -36.35 24.63 -0.90
C ASN A 203 -35.78 23.36 -1.58
N PRO A 204 -36.23 23.00 -2.80
CA PRO A 204 -35.78 21.78 -3.50
C PRO A 204 -34.28 21.80 -3.84
N MET A 205 -33.63 22.95 -3.68
CA MET A 205 -32.18 23.11 -3.82
C MET A 205 -31.46 22.61 -2.57
N MET A 206 -32.04 22.79 -1.37
CA MET A 206 -31.44 22.32 -0.12
C MET A 206 -31.38 20.80 -0.02
N SER A 207 -32.36 20.07 -0.56
CA SER A 207 -32.31 18.60 -0.60
C SER A 207 -31.18 18.09 -1.49
N LEU A 208 -30.95 18.74 -2.65
CA LEU A 208 -29.84 18.40 -3.55
C LEU A 208 -28.48 18.70 -2.88
N PHE A 209 -28.36 19.83 -2.19
CA PHE A 209 -27.12 20.15 -1.45
C PHE A 209 -26.81 19.14 -0.35
N ASN A 210 -27.82 18.72 0.42
CA ASN A 210 -27.64 17.70 1.45
C ASN A 210 -27.22 16.36 0.82
N SER A 211 -27.86 15.95 -0.27
CA SER A 211 -27.48 14.73 -1.01
C SER A 211 -26.04 14.77 -1.52
N ILE A 212 -25.61 15.89 -2.11
CA ILE A 212 -24.22 16.06 -2.55
C ILE A 212 -23.25 15.94 -1.37
N ARG A 213 -23.54 16.62 -0.26
CA ARG A 213 -22.69 16.58 0.94
C ARG A 213 -22.56 15.16 1.50
N GLU A 214 -23.67 14.43 1.59
CA GLU A 214 -23.70 13.04 2.06
C GLU A 214 -22.88 12.12 1.15
N ASN A 215 -23.02 12.25 -0.17
CA ASN A 215 -22.27 11.43 -1.12
C ASN A 215 -20.77 11.79 -1.16
N ILE A 216 -20.39 13.06 -0.98
CA ILE A 216 -18.98 13.45 -0.81
C ILE A 216 -18.38 12.81 0.45
N ASN A 217 -19.12 12.83 1.57
CA ASN A 217 -18.70 12.16 2.80
C ASN A 217 -18.56 10.65 2.59
N ARG A 218 -19.47 10.04 1.83
CA ARG A 218 -19.41 8.62 1.46
C ARG A 218 -18.16 8.29 0.64
N LEU A 219 -17.81 9.10 -0.36
CA LEU A 219 -16.55 8.93 -1.11
C LEU A 219 -15.33 9.05 -0.19
N GLY A 220 -15.33 10.03 0.72
CA GLY A 220 -14.27 10.19 1.72
C GLY A 220 -14.12 8.95 2.60
N LYS A 221 -15.24 8.37 3.04
CA LYS A 221 -15.25 7.13 3.83
C LYS A 221 -14.73 5.93 3.03
N ILE A 222 -15.16 5.77 1.77
CA ILE A 222 -14.66 4.72 0.87
C ILE A 222 -13.15 4.81 0.71
N LYS A 223 -12.62 6.03 0.46
CA LYS A 223 -11.17 6.24 0.33
C LYS A 223 -10.43 5.84 1.60
N LEU A 224 -10.89 6.33 2.76
CA LEU A 224 -10.27 6.01 4.04
C LEU A 224 -10.34 4.50 4.36
N GLU A 225 -11.44 3.83 4.02
CA GLU A 225 -11.57 2.38 4.18
C GLU A 225 -10.59 1.63 3.27
N LEU A 226 -10.44 2.05 2.01
CA LEU A 226 -9.47 1.46 1.09
C LEU A 226 -8.04 1.66 1.58
N GLU A 227 -7.67 2.89 1.93
CA GLU A 227 -6.33 3.21 2.45
C GLU A 227 -6.08 2.51 3.79
N ALA A 228 -7.13 2.27 4.58
CA ALA A 228 -7.04 1.52 5.82
C ALA A 228 -6.93 0.01 5.61
N ILE A 229 -7.40 -0.55 4.51
CA ILE A 229 -7.33 -1.99 4.25
C ILE A 229 -6.09 -2.32 3.42
N TYR A 230 -5.80 -1.52 2.41
CA TYR A 230 -4.70 -1.69 1.47
C TYR A 230 -3.78 -0.45 1.48
N PRO A 231 -2.98 -0.25 2.53
CA PRO A 231 -2.04 0.86 2.54
C PRO A 231 -1.01 0.70 1.40
N LEU A 232 -1.14 1.53 0.35
CA LEU A 232 -0.20 1.57 -0.75
C LEU A 232 0.99 2.47 -0.40
N GLY A 233 2.20 1.91 -0.43
CA GLY A 233 3.43 2.69 -0.53
C GLY A 233 3.92 2.77 -1.97
N GLU A 234 4.86 3.67 -2.28
CA GLU A 234 5.42 3.90 -3.63
C GLU A 234 6.02 2.64 -4.31
N LYS A 235 6.17 1.52 -3.61
CA LYS A 235 6.86 0.31 -4.10
C LYS A 235 5.99 -0.96 -4.20
N GLY A 236 4.70 -0.91 -3.86
CA GLY A 236 3.86 -2.12 -3.77
C GLY A 236 4.28 -3.04 -2.61
N PHE A 237 3.32 -3.54 -1.83
CA PHE A 237 3.59 -4.23 -0.56
C PHE A 237 2.77 -5.52 -0.41
N SER A 238 2.64 -6.34 -1.45
CA SER A 238 2.09 -7.68 -1.25
C SER A 238 3.18 -8.62 -0.75
N ALA A 239 2.86 -9.44 0.25
CA ALA A 239 3.77 -10.47 0.75
C ALA A 239 4.20 -11.42 -0.40
N LYS A 240 3.27 -11.78 -1.28
CA LYS A 240 3.52 -12.61 -2.47
C LYS A 240 4.49 -11.95 -3.45
N GLY A 241 4.42 -10.62 -3.61
CA GLY A 241 5.37 -9.86 -4.44
C GLY A 241 6.78 -9.76 -3.83
N ARG A 242 6.90 -9.87 -2.49
CA ARG A 242 8.20 -9.86 -1.79
C ARG A 242 8.81 -11.25 -1.66
N ALA A 243 8.01 -12.30 -1.63
CA ALA A 243 8.46 -13.68 -1.54
C ALA A 243 9.22 -14.13 -2.79
N HIS A 244 10.03 -15.17 -2.63
CA HIS A 244 10.87 -15.68 -3.70
C HIS A 244 10.07 -16.50 -4.72
N ALA A 245 10.45 -16.38 -5.99
CA ALA A 245 9.96 -17.25 -7.07
C ALA A 245 10.69 -18.61 -7.02
N ILE A 246 10.48 -19.34 -5.93
CA ILE A 246 10.89 -20.74 -5.77
C ILE A 246 9.76 -21.62 -6.26
N GLU A 247 10.06 -22.61 -7.11
CA GLU A 247 9.10 -23.64 -7.47
C GLU A 247 8.78 -24.50 -6.25
N ALA A 248 7.48 -24.62 -5.96
CA ALA A 248 6.99 -25.30 -4.77
C ALA A 248 5.65 -25.99 -5.08
N SER A 249 5.41 -27.12 -4.43
CA SER A 249 4.25 -27.99 -4.60
C SER A 249 3.69 -28.42 -3.24
N ASP A 250 2.42 -28.85 -3.20
CA ASP A 250 1.84 -29.56 -2.05
C ASP A 250 1.94 -31.08 -2.19
N GLU A 251 2.47 -31.58 -3.31
CA GLU A 251 2.74 -32.99 -3.56
C GLU A 251 4.24 -33.32 -3.45
N ASP A 252 4.53 -34.58 -3.12
CA ASP A 252 5.90 -35.11 -3.08
C ASP A 252 6.37 -35.41 -4.51
N GLU A 253 7.22 -34.53 -5.04
CA GLU A 253 7.74 -34.57 -6.40
C GLU A 253 9.24 -34.89 -6.41
N ASP A 254 9.71 -35.60 -7.44
CA ASP A 254 11.13 -35.91 -7.59
C ASP A 254 11.96 -34.63 -7.71
N GLY A 255 13.05 -34.55 -6.94
CA GLY A 255 13.90 -33.35 -6.84
C GLY A 255 13.40 -32.27 -5.88
N TYR A 256 12.23 -32.42 -5.26
CA TYR A 256 11.73 -31.48 -4.27
C TYR A 256 12.07 -31.94 -2.84
N THR A 257 12.25 -30.98 -1.92
CA THR A 257 12.47 -31.23 -0.49
C THR A 257 11.32 -30.67 0.32
N GLN A 258 10.74 -31.48 1.21
CA GLN A 258 9.71 -31.04 2.14
C GLN A 258 10.24 -29.90 3.03
N ASP A 259 9.55 -28.77 3.04
CA ASP A 259 9.90 -27.59 3.83
C ASP A 259 8.66 -26.87 4.34
N THR A 260 8.22 -27.20 5.56
CA THR A 260 7.06 -26.59 6.20
C THR A 260 7.44 -25.57 7.27
N ARG A 261 8.72 -25.16 7.35
CA ARG A 261 9.22 -24.27 8.42
C ARG A 261 8.49 -22.93 8.47
N TRP A 262 8.07 -22.39 7.32
CA TRP A 262 7.33 -21.14 7.23
C TRP A 262 5.85 -21.27 7.62
N LEU A 263 5.35 -22.49 7.84
CA LEU A 263 3.96 -22.77 8.23
C LEU A 263 3.83 -23.38 9.63
N GLN A 264 4.84 -24.13 10.11
CA GLN A 264 4.77 -24.99 11.30
C GLN A 264 4.40 -24.28 12.61
N ASP A 265 4.71 -22.99 12.71
CA ASP A 265 4.53 -22.18 13.92
C ASP A 265 3.33 -21.22 13.81
N ILE A 266 2.44 -21.45 12.83
CA ILE A 266 1.22 -20.66 12.61
C ILE A 266 -0.02 -21.52 12.87
N GLN A 267 -0.94 -21.01 13.68
CA GLN A 267 -2.25 -21.59 13.96
C GLN A 267 -3.37 -20.62 13.59
N ILE A 268 -4.37 -21.11 12.86
CA ILE A 268 -5.52 -20.33 12.41
C ILE A 268 -6.79 -21.13 12.73
N GLY A 269 -7.76 -20.50 13.40
CA GLY A 269 -8.97 -21.19 13.84
C GLY A 269 -8.69 -22.32 14.84
N GLY A 270 -7.61 -22.20 15.61
CA GLY A 270 -7.15 -23.24 16.54
C GLY A 270 -6.42 -24.43 15.91
N ALA A 271 -6.27 -24.49 14.57
CA ALA A 271 -5.57 -25.56 13.88
C ALA A 271 -4.18 -25.11 13.37
N PRO A 272 -3.11 -25.90 13.54
CA PRO A 272 -1.81 -25.64 12.92
C PRO A 272 -1.93 -25.63 11.39
N LEU A 273 -1.27 -24.70 10.70
CA LEU A 273 -1.29 -24.65 9.24
C LEU A 273 -0.74 -25.92 8.60
N THR A 274 0.25 -26.56 9.22
CA THR A 274 0.84 -27.82 8.76
C THR A 274 -0.08 -29.03 8.85
N SER A 275 -1.23 -28.91 9.54
CA SER A 275 -2.27 -29.94 9.48
C SER A 275 -3.08 -29.91 8.18
N LYS A 276 -3.07 -28.77 7.47
CA LYS A 276 -3.78 -28.57 6.21
C LYS A 276 -2.86 -28.56 5.00
N HIS A 277 -1.64 -28.03 5.18
CA HIS A 277 -0.73 -27.74 4.07
C HIS A 277 0.62 -28.43 4.31
N THR A 278 1.06 -29.15 3.30
CA THR A 278 2.46 -29.54 3.15
C THR A 278 3.06 -28.73 2.02
N VAL A 279 4.35 -28.44 2.11
CA VAL A 279 5.07 -27.72 1.06
C VAL A 279 6.35 -28.48 0.77
N TYR A 280 6.58 -28.72 -0.51
CA TYR A 280 7.82 -29.25 -1.07
C TYR A 280 8.42 -28.15 -1.95
N LYS A 281 9.74 -27.96 -1.91
CA LYS A 281 10.45 -26.94 -2.70
C LYS A 281 11.54 -27.59 -3.53
N GLU A 282 11.70 -27.14 -4.77
CA GLU A 282 12.85 -27.55 -5.61
C GLU A 282 14.17 -27.10 -4.96
N HIS A 283 14.20 -25.89 -4.40
CA HIS A 283 15.37 -25.34 -3.71
C HIS A 283 14.97 -24.68 -2.39
N LEU A 284 15.67 -25.02 -1.32
CA LEU A 284 15.37 -24.46 0.00
C LEU A 284 15.75 -22.99 0.15
N LYS A 285 16.73 -22.49 -0.61
CA LYS A 285 17.34 -21.18 -0.36
C LYS A 285 17.67 -20.43 -1.64
N VAL A 286 17.36 -19.14 -1.65
CA VAL A 286 17.77 -18.20 -2.69
C VAL A 286 18.85 -17.28 -2.12
N ASN A 287 19.96 -17.12 -2.84
CA ASN A 287 20.96 -16.14 -2.45
C ASN A 287 20.50 -14.73 -2.83
N ASP A 288 20.02 -14.00 -1.84
CA ASP A 288 19.39 -12.70 -2.07
C ASP A 288 20.38 -11.53 -2.05
N GLY A 289 21.67 -11.82 -1.85
CA GLY A 289 22.71 -10.83 -1.59
C GLY A 289 22.55 -10.17 -0.22
N THR A 290 23.58 -9.47 0.22
CA THR A 290 23.61 -8.80 1.52
C THR A 290 23.57 -7.28 1.31
N SER A 291 22.97 -6.56 2.24
CA SER A 291 23.03 -5.09 2.22
C SER A 291 24.28 -4.62 2.93
N ASP A 292 24.98 -3.62 2.40
CA ASP A 292 26.17 -3.08 3.06
C ASP A 292 25.85 -2.59 4.49
N PRO A 293 26.66 -2.97 5.49
CA PRO A 293 26.45 -2.52 6.86
C PRO A 293 26.67 -1.01 6.95
N THR A 294 25.70 -0.30 7.50
CA THR A 294 25.79 1.15 7.77
C THR A 294 25.78 1.37 9.28
N LEU A 295 26.86 1.97 9.81
CA LEU A 295 27.02 2.32 11.22
C LEU A 295 27.09 3.85 11.42
N PRO A 296 26.66 4.36 12.58
CA PRO A 296 26.85 5.77 12.92
C PRO A 296 28.34 6.10 13.05
N LYS A 297 28.72 7.35 12.71
CA LYS A 297 30.12 7.82 12.71
C LYS A 297 30.87 7.51 14.01
N THR A 298 30.18 7.52 15.15
CA THR A 298 30.74 7.26 16.48
C THR A 298 31.26 5.82 16.67
N ILE A 299 30.85 4.88 15.83
CA ILE A 299 31.27 3.46 15.88
C ILE A 299 31.73 2.94 14.51
N LYS A 300 32.15 3.83 13.59
CA LYS A 300 32.47 3.45 12.20
C LYS A 300 33.79 2.66 12.05
N ASN A 301 34.71 2.76 13.01
CA ASN A 301 36.04 2.14 12.94
C ASN A 301 36.12 0.79 13.68
N VAL A 302 35.03 0.01 13.66
CA VAL A 302 34.96 -1.28 14.36
C VAL A 302 35.67 -2.35 13.54
N LYS A 303 36.53 -3.13 14.20
CA LYS A 303 37.15 -4.31 13.62
C LYS A 303 36.22 -5.50 13.82
N TYR A 304 35.48 -5.87 12.77
CA TYR A 304 34.42 -6.90 12.87
C TYR A 304 34.94 -8.32 13.13
N ASP A 305 36.21 -8.58 12.84
CA ASP A 305 36.92 -9.82 13.16
C ASP A 305 37.31 -9.93 14.64
N ASN A 306 37.28 -8.81 15.39
CA ASN A 306 37.61 -8.77 16.81
C ASN A 306 36.34 -8.74 17.67
N LEU A 307 36.15 -9.78 18.50
CA LEU A 307 34.97 -9.95 19.36
C LEU A 307 34.79 -8.80 20.36
N ASP A 308 35.87 -8.35 21.01
CA ASP A 308 35.82 -7.26 21.99
C ASP A 308 35.45 -5.93 21.33
N SER A 309 36.00 -5.65 20.14
CA SER A 309 35.69 -4.47 19.35
C SER A 309 34.20 -4.43 18.99
N ARG A 310 33.65 -5.57 18.57
CA ARG A 310 32.22 -5.71 18.27
C ARG A 310 31.34 -5.55 19.51
N SER A 311 31.67 -6.23 20.60
CA SER A 311 30.92 -6.16 21.86
C SER A 311 30.87 -4.73 22.43
N ASN A 312 31.99 -4.02 22.38
CA ASN A 312 32.06 -2.61 22.79
C ASN A 312 31.24 -1.68 21.88
N ALA A 313 31.25 -1.93 20.57
CA ALA A 313 30.45 -1.17 19.61
C ALA A 313 28.94 -1.41 19.78
N LEU A 314 28.55 -2.67 19.98
CA LEU A 314 27.18 -3.06 20.26
C LEU A 314 26.68 -2.40 21.54
N THR A 315 27.44 -2.47 22.64
CA THR A 315 27.09 -1.81 23.91
C THR A 315 26.88 -0.31 23.74
N LYS A 316 27.75 0.36 22.97
CA LYS A 316 27.60 1.80 22.66
C LYS A 316 26.37 2.11 21.81
N LEU A 317 26.02 1.22 20.88
CA LEU A 317 24.84 1.37 20.03
C LEU A 317 23.57 1.16 20.85
N GLU A 318 23.50 0.10 21.66
CA GLU A 318 22.39 -0.21 22.55
C GLU A 318 22.12 0.91 23.57
N GLY A 319 23.18 1.57 24.07
CA GLY A 319 23.01 2.76 24.92
C GLY A 319 22.33 3.97 24.26
N LYS A 320 22.13 3.94 22.93
CA LYS A 320 21.41 4.99 22.16
C LYS A 320 20.02 4.56 21.71
N ILE A 321 19.72 3.28 21.75
CA ILE A 321 18.45 2.72 21.27
C ILE A 321 17.55 2.53 22.50
N LYS A 322 16.25 2.82 22.35
CA LYS A 322 15.28 2.60 23.43
C LYS A 322 15.07 1.09 23.62
N ASP A 323 14.85 0.66 24.86
CA ASP A 323 14.53 -0.75 25.15
C ASP A 323 13.18 -1.17 24.54
N LEU A 324 13.10 -2.43 24.11
CA LEU A 324 11.87 -3.08 23.62
C LEU A 324 10.75 -3.00 24.66
N LYS A 325 9.55 -2.62 24.23
CA LYS A 325 8.34 -2.57 25.07
C LYS A 325 7.42 -3.72 24.72
N VAL A 326 7.60 -4.84 25.42
CA VAL A 326 6.89 -6.11 25.21
C VAL A 326 6.62 -6.79 26.57
N PRO A 327 5.52 -7.54 26.73
CA PRO A 327 4.46 -7.76 25.74
C PRO A 327 3.60 -6.51 25.48
N GLN A 328 2.99 -6.43 24.30
CA GLN A 328 2.02 -5.39 23.94
C GLN A 328 0.64 -6.04 23.79
N VAL A 329 -0.30 -5.68 24.66
CA VAL A 329 -1.67 -6.21 24.64
C VAL A 329 -2.65 -5.12 24.20
N HIS A 330 -3.53 -5.46 23.27
CA HIS A 330 -4.47 -4.52 22.67
C HIS A 330 -5.87 -5.11 22.54
N ASN A 331 -6.87 -4.25 22.75
CA ASN A 331 -8.29 -4.55 22.52
C ASN A 331 -8.83 -3.54 21.51
N TRP A 332 -8.89 -3.91 20.23
CA TRP A 332 -9.31 -3.03 19.16
C TRP A 332 -10.81 -3.16 18.88
N SER A 333 -11.57 -2.11 19.17
CA SER A 333 -12.97 -1.96 18.75
C SER A 333 -13.10 -1.25 17.39
N VAL A 334 -12.00 -0.73 16.87
CA VAL A 334 -11.88 -0.04 15.57
C VAL A 334 -10.57 -0.44 14.91
N THR A 335 -10.45 -0.29 13.59
CA THR A 335 -9.18 -0.53 12.90
C THR A 335 -8.07 0.35 13.49
N PRO A 336 -6.93 -0.21 13.95
CA PRO A 336 -5.86 0.59 14.52
C PRO A 336 -5.28 1.53 13.44
N PRO A 337 -5.01 2.80 13.78
CA PRO A 337 -4.36 3.72 12.85
C PRO A 337 -2.92 3.26 12.58
N ALA A 338 -2.42 3.54 11.38
CA ALA A 338 -1.00 3.34 11.09
C ALA A 338 -0.16 4.34 11.89
N ALA A 339 0.99 3.91 12.39
CA ALA A 339 1.97 4.80 12.98
C ALA A 339 2.78 5.52 11.90
N ASP A 340 3.15 6.76 12.17
CA ASP A 340 4.13 7.48 11.36
C ASP A 340 5.49 6.77 11.45
N ARG A 341 6.20 6.70 10.32
CA ARG A 341 7.55 6.13 10.23
C ARG A 341 8.63 7.13 10.68
N GLY A 342 8.27 8.40 10.86
CA GLY A 342 9.16 9.46 11.32
C GLY A 342 10.41 9.58 10.44
N ASP A 343 11.57 9.76 11.07
CA ASP A 343 12.87 9.93 10.40
C ASP A 343 13.42 8.63 9.75
N GLY A 344 12.66 7.54 9.80
CA GLY A 344 13.02 6.24 9.25
C GLY A 344 13.75 5.32 10.24
N GLN A 345 13.72 4.01 9.94
CA GLN A 345 14.20 2.96 10.83
C GLN A 345 15.66 3.15 11.26
N ALA A 346 16.59 3.41 10.32
CA ALA A 346 18.01 3.53 10.66
C ALA A 346 18.28 4.71 11.61
N SER A 347 17.60 5.84 11.43
CA SER A 347 17.71 7.00 12.33
C SER A 347 17.26 6.63 13.74
N ASN A 348 16.09 5.99 13.84
CA ASN A 348 15.50 5.59 15.12
C ASN A 348 16.20 4.40 15.80
N MET A 349 17.08 3.71 15.07
CA MET A 349 17.95 2.63 15.56
C MET A 349 19.40 3.12 15.73
N GLY A 350 19.57 4.33 16.24
CA GLY A 350 20.88 4.89 16.59
C GLY A 350 21.80 5.19 15.41
N GLY A 351 21.26 5.27 14.18
CA GLY A 351 22.00 5.44 12.94
C GLY A 351 22.56 4.14 12.34
N ALA A 352 22.15 2.98 12.85
CA ALA A 352 22.54 1.68 12.34
C ALA A 352 21.44 1.04 11.48
N ASN A 353 21.82 0.45 10.34
CA ASN A 353 20.90 -0.46 9.63
C ASN A 353 20.92 -1.86 10.27
N SER A 354 19.91 -2.66 9.92
CA SER A 354 19.71 -4.02 10.41
C SER A 354 20.90 -4.93 10.12
N THR A 355 21.53 -4.86 8.95
CA THR A 355 22.73 -5.66 8.65
C THR A 355 23.88 -5.33 9.59
N ALA A 356 24.15 -4.05 9.82
CA ALA A 356 25.23 -3.65 10.72
C ALA A 356 24.96 -4.12 12.15
N TYR A 357 23.71 -4.02 12.61
CA TYR A 357 23.32 -4.54 13.91
C TYR A 357 23.46 -6.07 13.99
N ALA A 358 22.99 -6.81 12.98
CA ALA A 358 23.14 -8.27 12.88
C ALA A 358 24.62 -8.70 12.98
N MET A 359 25.50 -8.01 12.24
CA MET A 359 26.95 -8.23 12.31
C MET A 359 27.50 -8.01 13.71
N LEU A 360 27.16 -6.88 14.35
CA LEU A 360 27.60 -6.59 15.72
C LEU A 360 27.10 -7.66 16.70
N ALA A 361 25.84 -8.07 16.58
CA ALA A 361 25.17 -9.08 17.40
C ALA A 361 25.55 -10.53 17.09
N GLY A 362 26.48 -10.76 16.15
CA GLY A 362 27.03 -12.09 15.84
C GLY A 362 26.06 -13.00 15.13
N VAL A 363 25.20 -12.41 14.32
CA VAL A 363 24.30 -13.12 13.41
C VAL A 363 25.02 -13.28 12.07
N ASP A 364 24.86 -14.43 11.40
CA ASP A 364 25.42 -14.62 10.06
C ASP A 364 24.74 -13.70 9.06
N THR A 365 25.50 -12.76 8.49
CA THR A 365 24.98 -11.80 7.53
C THR A 365 25.27 -12.14 6.09
N ALA A 366 25.95 -13.25 5.78
CA ALA A 366 26.42 -13.55 4.44
C ALA A 366 25.33 -14.02 3.47
N SER A 367 24.22 -14.54 4.00
CA SER A 367 23.33 -15.42 3.24
C SER A 367 21.88 -14.94 3.13
N THR A 368 21.54 -13.78 3.71
CA THR A 368 20.22 -13.16 3.59
C THR A 368 20.28 -11.65 3.75
N LYS A 369 19.22 -10.96 3.33
CA LYS A 369 19.00 -9.55 3.63
C LYS A 369 18.39 -9.40 5.02
N TRP A 370 19.02 -8.57 5.84
CA TRP A 370 18.53 -8.23 7.18
C TRP A 370 17.69 -6.96 7.12
N GLU A 371 16.58 -6.96 7.85
CA GLU A 371 15.65 -5.84 8.00
C GLU A 371 15.38 -5.57 9.48
N TRP A 372 14.95 -4.35 9.79
CA TRP A 372 14.37 -4.04 11.09
C TRP A 372 12.91 -4.49 11.06
N LEU A 373 12.60 -5.56 11.78
CA LEU A 373 11.27 -6.14 11.87
C LEU A 373 10.49 -5.47 12.98
N HIS A 374 9.23 -5.14 12.68
CA HIS A 374 8.30 -4.65 13.68
C HIS A 374 7.73 -5.80 14.50
N VAL A 375 7.83 -5.77 15.83
CA VAL A 375 7.14 -6.73 16.72
C VAL A 375 5.62 -6.56 16.57
N LYS A 376 5.14 -5.32 16.59
CA LYS A 376 3.81 -4.93 16.11
C LYS A 376 3.98 -4.05 14.87
N ALA A 377 3.38 -4.43 13.74
CA ALA A 377 3.49 -3.71 12.47
C ALA A 377 3.26 -2.20 12.59
N ALA A 378 3.94 -1.38 11.77
CA ALA A 378 3.62 0.04 11.65
C ALA A 378 2.17 0.28 11.20
N SER A 379 1.65 -0.60 10.33
CA SER A 379 0.25 -0.62 9.92
C SER A 379 -0.69 -0.94 11.10
N LEU A 380 -0.22 -1.48 12.21
CA LEU A 380 -1.00 -1.76 13.42
C LEU A 380 -0.69 -0.76 14.54
N GLY A 381 -0.11 0.41 14.20
CA GLY A 381 0.25 1.45 15.15
C GLY A 381 1.55 1.18 15.91
N GLY A 382 2.38 0.24 15.45
CA GLY A 382 3.70 -0.01 16.01
C GLY A 382 4.70 1.07 15.66
N GLN A 383 5.44 1.53 16.67
CA GLN A 383 6.45 2.57 16.48
C GLN A 383 7.61 2.05 15.63
N THR A 384 8.20 2.94 14.84
CA THR A 384 9.36 2.64 14.00
C THR A 384 10.64 3.00 14.76
N ASP A 385 10.79 2.51 16.00
CA ASP A 385 11.96 2.76 16.86
C ASP A 385 12.31 1.53 17.73
N GLY A 386 13.37 1.66 18.55
CA GLY A 386 13.86 0.56 19.42
C GLY A 386 12.83 -0.04 20.36
N THR A 387 11.71 0.65 20.65
CA THR A 387 10.66 0.06 21.49
C THR A 387 9.91 -1.08 20.83
N ASN A 388 10.05 -1.25 19.50
CA ASN A 388 9.23 -2.15 18.71
C ASN A 388 9.97 -2.79 17.51
N LEU A 389 11.24 -2.47 17.29
CA LEU A 389 12.04 -3.00 16.18
C LEU A 389 13.04 -4.06 16.67
N VAL A 390 13.07 -5.22 16.02
CA VAL A 390 14.08 -6.26 16.24
C VAL A 390 14.81 -6.55 14.94
N VAL A 391 16.03 -7.08 15.03
CA VAL A 391 16.76 -7.52 13.84
C VAL A 391 16.19 -8.84 13.34
N GLY A 392 15.96 -8.95 12.03
CA GLY A 392 15.51 -10.20 11.43
C GLY A 392 15.66 -10.26 9.91
N SER A 393 15.41 -11.43 9.33
CA SER A 393 15.53 -11.64 7.89
C SER A 393 14.35 -11.04 7.12
N ARG A 394 14.59 -10.67 5.86
CA ARG A 394 13.55 -10.23 4.92
C ARG A 394 12.43 -11.26 4.77
N ASP A 395 12.78 -12.54 4.74
CA ASP A 395 11.83 -13.64 4.59
C ASP A 395 10.83 -13.68 5.75
N VAL A 396 11.32 -13.52 6.98
CA VAL A 396 10.46 -13.45 8.17
C VAL A 396 9.54 -12.24 8.12
N ASN A 397 10.04 -11.07 7.71
CA ASN A 397 9.18 -9.91 7.50
C ASN A 397 8.05 -10.20 6.48
N THR A 398 8.40 -10.92 5.41
CA THR A 398 7.47 -11.29 4.35
C THR A 398 6.42 -12.28 4.86
N GLN A 399 6.81 -13.23 5.72
CA GLN A 399 5.92 -14.16 6.42
C GLN A 399 4.92 -13.46 7.35
N MET A 400 5.33 -12.37 8.01
CA MET A 400 4.50 -11.63 8.97
C MET A 400 3.37 -10.84 8.27
N MET A 401 3.64 -10.29 7.08
CA MET A 401 2.74 -9.37 6.37
C MET A 401 1.29 -9.88 6.17
N PRO A 402 1.02 -11.14 5.74
CA PRO A 402 -0.35 -11.64 5.61
C PRO A 402 -1.12 -11.62 6.93
N ILE A 403 -0.46 -11.94 8.04
CA ILE A 403 -1.06 -11.99 9.38
C ILE A 403 -1.36 -10.55 9.84
N GLU A 404 -0.44 -9.61 9.64
CA GLU A 404 -0.64 -8.20 9.96
C GLU A 404 -1.84 -7.60 9.20
N SER A 405 -1.94 -7.85 7.90
CA SER A 405 -3.07 -7.43 7.08
C SER A 405 -4.38 -8.09 7.55
N ASN A 406 -4.34 -9.37 7.91
CA ASN A 406 -5.51 -10.05 8.48
C ASN A 406 -5.98 -9.38 9.78
N LEU A 407 -5.08 -9.02 10.70
CA LEU A 407 -5.47 -8.33 11.93
C LEU A 407 -6.18 -6.99 11.67
N ARG A 408 -5.74 -6.22 10.66
CA ARG A 408 -6.45 -4.99 10.24
C ARG A 408 -7.86 -5.30 9.74
N LEU A 409 -8.01 -6.34 8.91
CA LEU A 409 -9.32 -6.78 8.41
C LEU A 409 -10.24 -7.23 9.55
N LEU A 410 -9.72 -8.01 10.51
CA LEU A 410 -10.49 -8.43 11.68
C LEU A 410 -10.94 -7.24 12.53
N ALA A 411 -10.06 -6.27 12.78
CA ALA A 411 -10.42 -5.05 13.50
C ALA A 411 -11.49 -4.22 12.76
N HIS A 412 -11.44 -4.20 11.42
CA HIS A 412 -12.48 -3.58 10.60
C HIS A 412 -13.82 -4.34 10.67
N ILE A 413 -13.79 -5.67 10.69
CA ILE A 413 -14.99 -6.50 10.88
C ILE A 413 -15.65 -6.18 12.23
N VAL A 414 -14.87 -6.04 13.30
CA VAL A 414 -15.38 -5.59 14.61
C VAL A 414 -16.05 -4.22 14.50
N GLN A 415 -15.37 -3.26 13.86
CA GLN A 415 -15.86 -1.89 13.71
C GLN A 415 -17.20 -1.81 12.97
N THR A 416 -17.36 -2.63 11.93
CA THR A 416 -18.54 -2.62 11.06
C THR A 416 -19.67 -3.49 11.59
N ASN A 417 -19.38 -4.42 12.51
CA ASN A 417 -20.36 -5.33 13.11
C ASN A 417 -20.41 -5.20 14.64
N PRO A 418 -20.66 -4.00 15.20
CA PRO A 418 -20.62 -3.76 16.64
C PRO A 418 -21.73 -4.47 17.40
N SER A 419 -22.78 -4.98 16.73
CA SER A 419 -23.80 -5.83 17.35
C SER A 419 -23.31 -7.25 17.64
N LEU A 420 -22.33 -7.74 16.87
CA LEU A 420 -21.82 -9.11 16.95
C LEU A 420 -20.56 -9.19 17.81
N TYR A 421 -19.64 -8.24 17.64
CA TYR A 421 -18.32 -8.28 18.25
C TYR A 421 -18.10 -7.19 19.29
N LYS A 422 -17.31 -7.49 20.33
CA LYS A 422 -16.91 -6.54 21.38
C LYS A 422 -15.60 -5.85 21.01
N HIS A 423 -14.58 -6.61 20.64
CA HIS A 423 -13.27 -6.15 20.19
C HIS A 423 -12.47 -7.30 19.55
N LEU A 424 -11.39 -6.97 18.87
CA LEU A 424 -10.31 -7.90 18.55
C LEU A 424 -9.26 -7.80 19.67
N HIS A 425 -9.04 -8.89 20.38
CA HIS A 425 -7.95 -9.00 21.36
C HIS A 425 -6.68 -9.44 20.64
N VAL A 426 -5.57 -8.74 20.84
CA VAL A 426 -4.28 -9.07 20.20
C VAL A 426 -3.14 -8.91 21.20
N GLU A 427 -2.26 -9.90 21.24
CA GLU A 427 -1.04 -9.89 22.04
C GLU A 427 0.19 -10.02 21.14
N PHE A 428 1.15 -9.12 21.32
CA PHE A 428 2.46 -9.19 20.70
C PHE A 428 3.53 -9.41 21.78
N GLY A 429 4.48 -10.29 21.53
CA GLY A 429 5.55 -10.60 22.47
C GLY A 429 6.83 -11.05 21.76
N ILE A 430 7.85 -11.30 22.55
CA ILE A 430 9.13 -11.89 22.10
C ILE A 430 9.57 -12.96 23.10
N THR A 431 10.44 -13.85 22.67
CA THR A 431 11.11 -14.82 23.55
C THR A 431 12.63 -14.78 23.36
N ASN A 432 13.35 -15.21 24.40
CA ASN A 432 14.82 -15.33 24.42
C ASN A 432 15.56 -14.08 23.92
N GLN A 433 15.18 -12.92 24.43
CA GLN A 433 15.90 -11.68 24.16
C GLN A 433 17.36 -11.79 24.62
N ASN A 434 18.32 -11.46 23.75
CA ASN A 434 19.73 -11.49 24.13
C ASN A 434 20.06 -10.37 25.14
N ALA A 435 20.78 -10.71 26.21
CA ALA A 435 21.07 -9.78 27.30
C ALA A 435 21.92 -8.55 26.90
N ILE A 436 22.79 -8.71 25.89
CA ILE A 436 23.66 -7.63 25.39
C ILE A 436 23.05 -7.03 24.12
N ALA A 437 22.73 -7.86 23.13
CA ALA A 437 22.06 -7.46 21.90
C ALA A 437 20.53 -7.42 22.11
N LYS A 438 20.02 -6.42 22.84
CA LYS A 438 18.62 -6.37 23.28
C LYS A 438 17.59 -6.45 22.14
N HIS A 439 17.96 -6.12 20.92
CA HIS A 439 17.09 -6.17 19.73
C HIS A 439 17.31 -7.43 18.88
N LYS A 440 18.12 -8.39 19.36
CA LYS A 440 18.25 -9.76 18.86
C LYS A 440 17.38 -10.68 19.72
N VAL A 441 16.37 -11.29 19.10
CA VAL A 441 15.39 -12.18 19.76
C VAL A 441 15.28 -13.49 18.96
N ASP A 442 14.94 -14.59 19.63
CA ASP A 442 14.76 -15.88 18.93
C ASP A 442 13.38 -15.96 18.27
N GLU A 443 12.34 -15.45 18.95
CA GLU A 443 10.98 -15.47 18.41
C GLU A 443 10.25 -14.13 18.61
N ILE A 444 9.43 -13.79 17.64
CA ILE A 444 8.31 -12.84 17.79
C ILE A 444 7.04 -13.69 17.91
N VAL A 445 6.24 -13.43 18.95
CA VAL A 445 4.99 -14.15 19.22
C VAL A 445 3.82 -13.21 18.99
N LEU A 446 2.83 -13.69 18.25
CA LEU A 446 1.60 -12.96 17.97
C LEU A 446 0.41 -13.87 18.27
N LYS A 447 -0.57 -13.38 19.03
CA LYS A 447 -1.85 -14.08 19.28
C LYS A 447 -3.01 -13.14 19.03
N TRP A 448 -4.13 -13.68 18.54
CA TRP A 448 -5.35 -12.91 18.36
C TRP A 448 -6.60 -13.73 18.64
N GLU A 449 -7.64 -13.03 19.12
CA GLU A 449 -8.97 -13.59 19.35
C GLU A 449 -10.04 -12.54 19.05
N LEU A 450 -11.02 -12.93 18.22
CA LEU A 450 -12.17 -12.09 17.92
C LEU A 450 -13.23 -12.27 19.02
N VAL A 451 -13.29 -11.33 19.96
CA VAL A 451 -14.15 -11.43 21.14
C VAL A 451 -15.58 -11.05 20.78
N LYS A 452 -16.50 -12.03 20.80
CA LYS A 452 -17.93 -11.82 20.52
C LYS A 452 -18.69 -11.21 21.70
N LYS A 453 -19.85 -10.62 21.41
CA LYS A 453 -20.81 -10.22 22.45
C LYS A 453 -21.56 -11.46 22.98
N PRO A 454 -22.01 -11.46 24.25
CA PRO A 454 -22.65 -12.64 24.86
C PRO A 454 -23.87 -13.18 24.08
N ALA A 455 -24.63 -12.28 23.44
CA ALA A 455 -25.85 -12.63 22.69
C ALA A 455 -25.58 -12.92 21.20
N ALA A 456 -24.34 -12.85 20.73
CA ALA A 456 -24.02 -13.05 19.32
C ALA A 456 -23.84 -14.54 19.00
N ASP A 457 -24.65 -15.02 18.06
CA ASP A 457 -24.54 -16.37 17.50
C ASP A 457 -23.58 -16.37 16.31
N VAL A 458 -22.29 -16.24 16.62
CA VAL A 458 -21.18 -16.30 15.66
C VAL A 458 -20.08 -17.21 16.20
N GLU A 459 -19.35 -17.85 15.28
CA GLU A 459 -18.17 -18.64 15.60
C GLU A 459 -17.06 -17.75 16.17
N VAL A 460 -16.29 -18.31 17.11
CA VAL A 460 -15.10 -17.64 17.65
C VAL A 460 -13.94 -17.96 16.73
N THR A 461 -13.34 -16.93 16.16
CA THR A 461 -12.07 -17.06 15.45
C THR A 461 -10.93 -16.59 16.34
N SER A 462 -9.89 -17.40 16.37
CA SER A 462 -8.62 -17.07 17.01
C SER A 462 -7.46 -17.57 16.16
N GLY A 463 -6.26 -17.15 16.51
CA GLY A 463 -5.06 -17.72 15.95
C GLY A 463 -3.82 -17.27 16.71
N SER A 464 -2.71 -17.89 16.36
CA SER A 464 -1.39 -17.52 16.87
C SER A 464 -0.33 -17.75 15.81
N ALA A 465 0.77 -17.02 15.90
CA ALA A 465 1.93 -17.22 15.06
C ALA A 465 3.19 -16.97 15.87
N LYS A 466 4.22 -17.78 15.64
CA LYS A 466 5.57 -17.48 16.04
C LYS A 466 6.44 -17.33 14.81
N PHE A 467 7.23 -16.26 14.82
CA PHE A 467 8.17 -15.95 13.76
C PHE A 467 9.56 -16.05 14.34
N LYS A 468 10.52 -16.58 13.58
CA LYS A 468 11.91 -16.75 14.01
C LYS A 468 12.79 -15.74 13.28
N PRO A 469 13.00 -14.51 13.80
CA PRO A 469 13.61 -13.42 13.05
C PRO A 469 14.99 -13.76 12.49
N LEU A 470 15.74 -14.62 13.18
CA LEU A 470 17.10 -14.99 12.79
C LEU A 470 17.16 -16.18 11.84
N ASP A 471 16.02 -16.78 11.46
CA ASP A 471 16.01 -17.88 10.51
C ASP A 471 16.33 -17.38 9.09
N ALA A 472 17.43 -17.91 8.57
CA ALA A 472 17.94 -17.71 7.22
C ALA A 472 18.30 -19.04 6.55
N THR A 473 17.78 -20.16 7.10
CA THR A 473 18.09 -21.52 6.62
C THR A 473 17.24 -21.94 5.43
N SER A 474 16.16 -21.19 5.13
CA SER A 474 15.32 -21.32 3.95
C SER A 474 14.89 -19.95 3.46
N SER A 475 14.35 -19.88 2.25
CA SER A 475 13.69 -18.71 1.69
C SER A 475 12.19 -18.97 1.58
N ILE A 476 11.38 -17.95 1.88
CA ILE A 476 9.92 -18.09 1.79
C ILE A 476 9.48 -18.02 0.33
N SER A 477 8.70 -19.00 -0.12
CA SER A 477 8.16 -19.06 -1.48
C SER A 477 6.84 -18.30 -1.59
N LYS A 478 6.48 -17.95 -2.82
CA LYS A 478 5.15 -17.39 -3.12
C LYS A 478 4.01 -18.36 -2.75
N PHE A 479 4.24 -19.65 -2.91
CA PHE A 479 3.28 -20.70 -2.58
C PHE A 479 2.97 -20.76 -1.08
N GLU A 480 3.99 -20.64 -0.21
CA GLU A 480 3.78 -20.60 1.24
C GLU A 480 2.96 -19.38 1.66
N ILE A 481 3.25 -18.21 1.08
CA ILE A 481 2.47 -17.00 1.33
C ILE A 481 1.01 -17.20 0.90
N GLU A 482 0.78 -17.83 -0.25
CA GLU A 482 -0.56 -18.15 -0.74
C GLU A 482 -1.31 -19.07 0.23
N LYS A 483 -0.71 -20.17 0.70
CA LYS A 483 -1.35 -21.06 1.69
C LYS A 483 -1.68 -20.35 3.02
N ILE A 484 -0.82 -19.44 3.48
CA ILE A 484 -1.11 -18.59 4.66
C ILE A 484 -2.33 -17.70 4.37
N GLN A 485 -2.35 -17.01 3.23
CA GLN A 485 -3.42 -16.08 2.86
C GLN A 485 -4.77 -16.80 2.65
N GLU A 486 -4.77 -17.95 2.00
CA GLU A 486 -5.94 -18.82 1.78
C GLU A 486 -6.51 -19.29 3.11
N SER A 487 -5.68 -19.79 4.02
CA SER A 487 -6.13 -20.25 5.33
C SER A 487 -6.73 -19.12 6.17
N LEU A 488 -6.12 -17.93 6.13
CA LEU A 488 -6.69 -16.74 6.78
C LEU A 488 -8.02 -16.32 6.11
N LYS A 489 -8.15 -16.47 4.78
CA LYS A 489 -9.39 -16.21 4.03
C LYS A 489 -10.49 -17.16 4.43
N GLU A 490 -10.24 -18.47 4.42
CA GLU A 490 -11.18 -19.51 4.82
C GLU A 490 -11.73 -19.24 6.22
N GLU A 491 -10.85 -18.93 7.17
CA GLU A 491 -11.24 -18.66 8.54
C GLU A 491 -12.11 -17.40 8.64
N ARG A 492 -11.77 -16.33 7.91
CA ARG A 492 -12.62 -15.13 7.85
C ARG A 492 -13.99 -15.40 7.23
N ALA A 493 -14.09 -16.33 6.27
CA ALA A 493 -15.36 -16.63 5.61
C ALA A 493 -16.41 -17.22 6.58
N LYS A 494 -15.97 -17.80 7.70
CA LYS A 494 -16.85 -18.31 8.77
C LYS A 494 -17.53 -17.20 9.59
N MET A 495 -17.04 -15.96 9.53
CA MET A 495 -17.46 -14.85 10.40
C MET A 495 -18.84 -14.24 10.08
N GLY A 496 -19.67 -14.93 9.28
CA GLY A 496 -20.99 -14.48 8.87
C GLY A 496 -20.97 -13.42 7.74
N PRO A 497 -22.12 -13.17 7.10
CA PRO A 497 -22.21 -12.25 5.98
C PRO A 497 -21.86 -10.81 6.40
N ARG A 498 -20.91 -10.21 5.68
CA ARG A 498 -20.67 -8.76 5.68
C ARG A 498 -21.96 -8.07 5.22
N ARG A 499 -22.75 -7.54 6.15
CA ARG A 499 -23.95 -6.77 5.80
C ARG A 499 -23.60 -5.37 5.32
#